data_AF-A0A081BPR2-F1
#
_entry.id   AF-A0A081BPR2-F1
#
_cell.length_a   1.000
_cell.length_b   1.000
_cell.length_c   1.000
_cell.angle_alpha   90.00
_cell.angle_beta   90.00
_cell.angle_gamma   90.00
#
_symmetry.space_group_name_H-M   'P 1'
#
loop_
_entity.id
_entity.type
_entity.pdbx_description
1 polymer ?
#
loop_
_entity_poly.entity_id
_entity_poly.type
_entity_poly.pdbx_seq_one_letter_code
_entity_poly.pdbx_strand_id
1 'polypeptide(L)'
;MFLIRLQRLRTLFILFICCCAGCAGINSGQTPDDATCESPYVVQSSDELVEFLTQIAWTPVGNYSNNLPAVSQDVRVSGIMTLAAAQIPVPQSCLNRMDCRHDALLSVSPSLSDVICQTNDAGGSDTISLTDTTIRFRGIMRDTHPSRWNFSPMLEMISACSTPCSTGEFRCPADNTCWSSFDAYCRLCGGQSKEACACQSPEGVLPDGSECYFWVSGDVIQSGTCLSGICR
;
A
#
# COMPACT_ATOMS: atom_id res chain seq x y z
N MET A 1 43.54 -50.34 -52.58
CA MET A 1 44.32 -50.97 -51.49
C MET A 1 44.98 -49.88 -50.68
N PHE A 2 44.29 -49.38 -49.64
CA PHE A 2 44.89 -48.70 -48.48
C PHE A 2 43.85 -48.78 -47.35
N LEU A 3 44.19 -49.59 -46.35
CA LEU A 3 43.46 -49.79 -45.10
C LEU A 3 43.75 -48.61 -44.17
N ILE A 4 42.73 -47.93 -43.65
CA ILE A 4 42.89 -47.00 -42.52
C ILE A 4 41.91 -47.36 -41.41
N ARG A 5 42.49 -47.46 -40.21
CA ARG A 5 42.00 -48.04 -38.95
C ARG A 5 40.86 -47.23 -38.32
N LEU A 6 39.81 -47.93 -37.90
CA LEU A 6 38.86 -47.48 -36.88
C LEU A 6 39.56 -47.40 -35.51
N GLN A 7 39.76 -46.19 -34.99
CA GLN A 7 40.12 -45.97 -33.60
C GLN A 7 38.86 -46.01 -32.73
N ARG A 8 38.82 -46.98 -31.82
CA ARG A 8 37.85 -47.08 -30.73
C ARG A 8 38.14 -46.00 -29.69
N LEU A 9 37.31 -44.95 -29.62
CA LEU A 9 37.28 -44.08 -28.45
C LEU A 9 36.49 -44.78 -27.34
N ARG A 10 37.21 -45.20 -26.30
CA ARG A 10 36.62 -45.62 -25.02
C ARG A 10 36.36 -44.37 -24.20
N THR A 11 35.12 -43.89 -24.18
CA THR A 11 34.71 -42.85 -23.24
C THR A 11 34.38 -43.50 -21.91
N LEU A 12 35.22 -43.20 -20.92
CA LEU A 12 35.14 -43.65 -19.54
C LEU A 12 33.97 -42.91 -18.86
N PHE A 13 32.90 -43.62 -18.52
CA PHE A 13 31.82 -43.13 -17.67
C PHE A 13 32.32 -43.11 -16.23
N ILE A 14 32.72 -41.94 -15.73
CA ILE A 14 33.00 -41.73 -14.30
C ILE A 14 31.68 -41.35 -13.63
N LEU A 15 31.08 -42.33 -12.96
CA LEU A 15 29.90 -42.18 -12.12
C LEU A 15 30.35 -41.59 -10.77
N PHE A 16 30.28 -40.27 -10.63
CA PHE A 16 30.50 -39.60 -9.34
C PHE A 16 29.18 -39.67 -8.53
N ILE A 17 29.05 -40.72 -7.72
CA ILE A 17 28.01 -40.83 -6.70
C ILE A 17 28.44 -39.92 -5.54
N CYS A 18 27.92 -38.69 -5.53
CA CYS A 18 28.05 -37.78 -4.39
C CYS A 18 26.87 -38.03 -3.45
N CYS A 19 27.08 -38.91 -2.47
CA CYS A 19 26.23 -39.05 -1.29
C CYS A 19 26.41 -37.82 -0.38
N CYS A 20 25.73 -36.72 -0.71
CA CYS A 20 25.42 -35.70 0.29
C CYS A 20 24.05 -36.03 0.89
N ALA A 21 24.06 -36.88 1.92
CA ALA A 21 23.01 -36.92 2.92
C ALA A 21 23.04 -35.58 3.67
N GLY A 22 22.21 -34.64 3.21
CA GLY A 22 21.97 -33.36 3.87
C GLY A 22 20.51 -33.01 3.66
N CYS A 23 19.74 -33.10 4.73
CA CYS A 23 18.30 -32.91 4.77
C CYS A 23 17.87 -31.61 4.07
N ALA A 24 17.33 -31.73 2.85
CA ALA A 24 16.47 -30.70 2.30
C ALA A 24 15.14 -30.77 3.06
N GLY A 25 15.11 -30.14 4.23
CA GLY A 25 13.87 -29.75 4.87
C GLY A 25 13.18 -28.80 3.90
N ILE A 26 12.16 -29.30 3.22
CA ILE A 26 11.14 -28.46 2.59
C ILE A 26 10.54 -27.68 3.76
N ASN A 27 10.97 -26.43 3.97
CA ASN A 27 10.32 -25.52 4.90
C ASN A 27 8.90 -25.35 4.40
N SER A 28 8.04 -26.17 5.00
CA SER A 28 6.60 -26.14 4.89
C SER A 28 6.17 -24.75 5.29
N GLY A 29 5.26 -24.17 4.50
CA GLY A 29 4.88 -22.77 4.55
C GLY A 29 4.78 -22.21 5.97
N GLN A 30 5.67 -21.27 6.28
CA GLN A 30 5.23 -20.12 7.05
C GLN A 30 4.38 -19.30 6.07
N THR A 31 3.07 -19.56 6.06
CA THR A 31 2.12 -18.52 5.67
C THR A 31 2.55 -17.26 6.42
N PRO A 32 2.76 -16.11 5.74
CA PRO A 32 3.09 -14.87 6.42
C PRO A 32 2.12 -14.73 7.59
N ASP A 33 2.64 -14.67 8.82
CA ASP A 33 1.82 -14.58 10.02
C ASP A 33 0.83 -13.43 9.80
N ASP A 34 -0.45 -13.78 9.68
CA ASP A 34 -1.53 -12.81 9.61
C ASP A 34 -1.37 -11.88 10.81
N ALA A 35 -1.06 -10.60 10.56
CA ALA A 35 -1.00 -9.63 11.65
C ALA A 35 -2.30 -9.77 12.44
N THR A 36 -2.19 -10.13 13.72
CA THR A 36 -3.35 -10.46 14.53
C THR A 36 -4.15 -9.19 14.73
N CYS A 37 -5.36 -9.16 14.18
CA CYS A 37 -6.24 -8.01 14.33
C CYS A 37 -6.62 -7.85 15.80
N GLU A 38 -6.34 -6.66 16.34
CA GLU A 38 -6.72 -6.30 17.70
C GLU A 38 -8.24 -6.20 17.83
N SER A 39 -8.74 -6.27 19.07
CA SER A 39 -10.17 -6.06 19.33
C SER A 39 -10.56 -4.62 18.95
N PRO A 40 -11.69 -4.41 18.25
CA PRO A 40 -12.08 -3.06 17.84
C PRO A 40 -12.33 -2.11 19.02
N TYR A 41 -11.92 -0.85 18.86
CA TYR A 41 -12.36 0.25 19.71
C TYR A 41 -13.81 0.59 19.39
N VAL A 42 -14.71 0.53 20.37
CA VAL A 42 -16.13 0.78 20.13
C VAL A 42 -16.44 2.25 20.38
N VAL A 43 -17.05 2.90 19.39
CA VAL A 43 -17.59 4.26 19.51
C VAL A 43 -19.12 4.24 19.45
N GLN A 44 -19.75 5.02 20.32
CA GLN A 44 -21.20 5.10 20.47
C GLN A 44 -21.76 6.49 20.13
N SER A 45 -20.91 7.48 19.87
CA SER A 45 -21.32 8.81 19.42
C SER A 45 -20.30 9.44 18.45
N SER A 46 -20.76 10.45 17.70
CA SER A 46 -19.87 11.26 16.84
C SER A 46 -18.78 11.98 17.65
N ASP A 47 -19.07 12.41 18.88
CA ASP A 47 -18.09 13.09 19.75
C ASP A 47 -16.96 12.15 20.18
N GLU A 48 -17.29 10.90 20.56
CA GLU A 48 -16.28 9.87 20.85
C GLU A 48 -15.44 9.52 19.62
N LEU A 49 -16.06 9.49 18.43
CA LEU A 49 -15.34 9.28 17.19
C LEU A 49 -14.39 10.44 16.89
N VAL A 50 -14.83 11.69 17.03
CA VAL A 50 -13.97 12.86 16.82
C VAL A 50 -12.81 12.89 17.81
N GLU A 51 -13.06 12.57 19.09
CA GLU A 51 -12.01 12.47 20.12
C GLU A 51 -10.98 11.39 19.74
N PHE A 52 -11.42 10.22 19.30
CA PHE A 52 -10.52 9.18 18.78
C PHE A 52 -9.66 9.70 17.62
N LEU A 53 -10.25 10.46 16.69
CA LEU A 53 -9.55 10.99 15.52
C LEU A 53 -8.46 12.01 15.85
N THR A 54 -8.46 12.61 17.05
CA THR A 54 -7.36 13.48 17.50
C THR A 54 -6.02 12.75 17.66
N GLN A 55 -6.06 11.42 17.78
CA GLN A 55 -4.89 10.58 17.99
C GLN A 55 -4.30 10.06 16.67
N ILE A 56 -4.94 10.34 15.53
CA ILE A 56 -4.49 9.87 14.23
C ILE A 56 -3.21 10.59 13.81
N ALA A 57 -2.21 9.79 13.41
CA ALA A 57 -1.00 10.32 12.80
C ALA A 57 -1.27 10.76 11.36
N TRP A 58 -0.70 11.92 10.99
CA TRP A 58 -0.83 12.50 9.65
C TRP A 58 0.47 12.33 8.88
N THR A 59 0.46 11.47 7.87
CA THR A 59 1.66 11.13 7.09
C THR A 59 1.67 11.86 5.76
N PRO A 60 2.74 12.57 5.37
CA PRO A 60 2.88 13.12 4.02
C PRO A 60 2.89 12.01 2.96
N VAL A 61 2.00 12.10 1.97
CA VAL A 61 1.88 11.11 0.90
C VAL A 61 1.77 11.81 -0.45
N GLY A 62 2.64 11.42 -1.37
CA GLY A 62 2.56 11.74 -2.79
C GLY A 62 2.89 10.51 -3.64
N ASN A 63 2.80 10.67 -4.96
CA ASN A 63 3.14 9.59 -5.91
C ASN A 63 4.61 9.16 -5.85
N TYR A 64 5.45 9.90 -5.15
CA TYR A 64 6.88 9.69 -4.95
C TYR A 64 7.24 9.18 -3.53
N SER A 65 6.25 9.03 -2.64
CA SER A 65 6.45 8.60 -1.25
C SER A 65 6.67 7.09 -1.13
N ASN A 66 7.51 6.64 -0.17
CA ASN A 66 7.77 5.21 0.07
C ASN A 66 7.47 4.78 1.52
N ASN A 67 6.87 5.66 2.33
CA ASN A 67 6.57 5.37 3.73
C ASN A 67 5.13 4.92 3.85
N LEU A 68 4.91 3.74 4.45
CA LEU A 68 3.57 3.26 4.80
C LEU A 68 2.91 4.25 5.77
N PRO A 69 1.78 4.88 5.40
CA PRO A 69 1.05 5.73 6.33
C PRO A 69 0.46 4.89 7.46
N ALA A 70 0.57 5.39 8.70
CA ALA A 70 -0.01 4.72 9.85
C ALA A 70 -1.54 4.57 9.70
N VAL A 71 -2.04 3.39 10.06
CA VAL A 71 -3.47 3.08 10.11
C VAL A 71 -3.85 2.88 11.56
N SER A 72 -5.03 3.36 11.95
CA SER A 72 -5.56 3.11 13.29
C SER A 72 -5.84 1.63 13.53
N GLN A 73 -6.07 1.26 14.79
CA GLN A 73 -6.79 0.02 15.11
C GLN A 73 -8.20 0.01 14.50
N ASP A 74 -8.84 -1.16 14.47
CA ASP A 74 -10.25 -1.28 14.10
C ASP A 74 -11.13 -0.43 15.03
N VAL A 75 -12.07 0.30 14.45
CA VAL A 75 -13.06 1.12 15.13
C VAL A 75 -14.44 0.62 14.75
N ARG A 76 -15.20 0.15 15.75
CA ARG A 76 -16.59 -0.29 15.59
C ARG A 76 -17.53 0.86 15.91
N VAL A 77 -18.22 1.34 14.89
CA VAL A 77 -19.32 2.29 15.00
C VAL A 77 -20.60 1.54 15.33
N SER A 78 -21.26 1.90 16.42
CA SER A 78 -22.59 1.35 16.78
C SER A 78 -23.68 2.38 16.50
N GLY A 79 -24.70 1.98 15.75
CA GLY A 79 -25.77 2.86 15.28
C GLY A 79 -25.37 3.69 14.06
N ILE A 80 -26.09 4.79 13.85
CA ILE A 80 -25.88 5.72 12.74
C ILE A 80 -25.12 6.93 13.26
N MET A 81 -24.01 7.26 12.61
CA MET A 81 -23.23 8.48 12.88
C MET A 81 -22.99 9.25 11.60
N THR A 82 -23.04 10.57 11.73
CA THR A 82 -22.59 11.49 10.69
C THR A 82 -21.28 12.11 11.14
N LEU A 83 -20.31 12.16 10.22
CA LEU A 83 -19.02 12.82 10.44
C LEU A 83 -18.82 13.85 9.35
N ALA A 84 -18.65 15.11 9.74
CA ALA A 84 -18.33 16.20 8.83
C ALA A 84 -16.82 16.44 8.78
N ALA A 85 -16.31 16.76 7.60
CA ALA A 85 -14.91 17.02 7.35
C ALA A 85 -14.37 18.21 8.19
N ALA A 86 -15.23 19.17 8.50
CA ALA A 86 -14.92 20.32 9.36
C ALA A 86 -14.70 19.94 10.85
N GLN A 87 -15.12 18.74 11.27
CA GLN A 87 -14.90 18.24 12.63
C GLN A 87 -13.56 17.49 12.76
N ILE A 88 -12.89 17.19 11.66
CA ILE A 88 -11.66 16.41 11.66
C ILE A 88 -10.51 17.30 12.14
N PRO A 89 -9.76 16.89 13.17
CA PRO A 89 -8.63 17.66 13.65
C PRO A 89 -7.50 17.65 12.61
N VAL A 90 -7.28 18.79 11.96
CA VAL A 90 -6.16 19.00 11.03
C VAL A 90 -4.90 19.36 11.82
N PRO A 91 -3.71 18.85 11.45
CA PRO A 91 -2.45 19.19 12.13
C PRO A 91 -2.19 20.70 12.18
N GLN A 92 -1.74 21.20 13.33
CA GLN A 92 -1.36 22.62 13.48
C GLN A 92 -0.30 23.06 12.47
N SER A 93 0.59 22.16 12.07
CA SER A 93 1.60 22.40 11.03
C SER A 93 0.98 22.73 9.66
N CYS A 94 -0.20 22.19 9.34
CA CYS A 94 -0.96 22.53 8.15
C CYS A 94 -1.71 23.86 8.32
N LEU A 95 -2.38 24.06 9.46
CA LEU A 95 -3.11 25.31 9.76
C LEU A 95 -2.22 26.56 9.72
N ASN A 96 -0.93 26.41 10.06
CA ASN A 96 0.04 27.50 10.01
C ASN A 96 0.61 27.78 8.60
N ARG A 97 0.19 27.03 7.58
CA ARG A 97 0.70 27.14 6.21
C ARG A 97 -0.38 27.69 5.28
N MET A 98 0.01 28.59 4.38
CA MET A 98 -0.90 29.15 3.37
C MET A 98 -1.11 28.20 2.18
N ASP A 99 -0.18 27.27 1.96
CA ASP A 99 -0.23 26.29 0.87
C ASP A 99 -0.88 24.97 1.30
N CYS A 100 -1.45 24.90 2.50
CA CYS A 100 -2.14 23.74 3.02
C CYS A 100 -3.63 24.03 3.16
N ARG A 101 -4.49 23.07 2.81
CA ARG A 101 -5.94 23.17 3.03
C ARG A 101 -6.24 23.04 4.53
N HIS A 102 -7.05 23.96 5.08
CA HIS A 102 -7.28 24.05 6.54
C HIS A 102 -8.43 23.19 7.05
N ASP A 103 -9.23 22.64 6.13
CA ASP A 103 -10.26 21.65 6.35
C ASP A 103 -9.80 20.29 5.80
N ALA A 104 -10.16 19.20 6.49
CA ALA A 104 -9.89 17.86 5.99
C ALA A 104 -10.79 17.51 4.80
N LEU A 105 -10.41 16.47 4.09
CA LEU A 105 -11.22 15.77 3.11
C LEU A 105 -11.51 14.35 3.59
N LEU A 106 -12.70 13.83 3.33
CA LEU A 106 -13.05 12.46 3.68
C LEU A 106 -12.94 11.57 2.43
N SER A 107 -12.22 10.47 2.53
CA SER A 107 -12.06 9.48 1.45
C SER A 107 -12.51 8.11 1.93
N VAL A 108 -13.39 7.46 1.18
CA VAL A 108 -13.95 6.16 1.52
C VAL A 108 -13.39 5.12 0.56
N SER A 109 -12.78 4.07 1.10
CA SER A 109 -12.37 2.92 0.29
C SER A 109 -13.58 2.36 -0.49
N PRO A 110 -13.45 2.03 -1.79
CA PRO A 110 -14.54 1.45 -2.57
C PRO A 110 -15.12 0.16 -1.99
N SER A 111 -14.36 -0.55 -1.14
CA SER A 111 -14.78 -1.76 -0.43
C SER A 111 -15.74 -1.53 0.74
N LEU A 112 -15.98 -0.27 1.14
CA LEU A 112 -16.82 0.09 2.28
C LEU A 112 -18.23 0.49 1.83
N SER A 113 -19.12 -0.49 1.63
CA SER A 113 -20.51 -0.23 1.23
C SER A 113 -21.35 0.48 2.30
N ASP A 114 -20.99 0.32 3.58
CA ASP A 114 -21.77 0.83 4.72
C ASP A 114 -21.37 2.27 5.11
N VAL A 115 -20.50 2.89 4.32
CA VAL A 115 -20.06 4.27 4.50
C VAL A 115 -20.51 5.09 3.30
N ILE A 116 -21.44 6.01 3.52
CA ILE A 116 -22.10 6.77 2.45
C ILE A 116 -21.55 8.20 2.43
N CYS A 117 -20.91 8.59 1.33
CA CYS A 117 -20.55 9.99 1.05
C CYS A 117 -21.80 10.79 0.65
N GLN A 118 -22.07 11.91 1.33
CA GLN A 118 -23.25 12.75 1.07
C GLN A 118 -22.98 13.83 0.02
N THR A 119 -21.74 14.34 -0.04
CA THR A 119 -21.25 15.20 -1.13
C THR A 119 -20.06 14.51 -1.79
N ASN A 120 -19.97 14.55 -3.12
CA ASN A 120 -18.85 13.97 -3.84
C ASN A 120 -18.25 15.03 -4.75
N ASP A 121 -17.23 15.72 -4.25
CA ASP A 121 -16.37 16.53 -5.10
C ASP A 121 -15.16 15.69 -5.54
N ALA A 122 -14.47 16.14 -6.60
CA ALA A 122 -13.32 15.43 -7.18
C ALA A 122 -12.12 15.21 -6.21
N GLY A 123 -12.22 15.65 -4.96
CA GLY A 123 -11.21 15.50 -3.92
C GLY A 123 -11.66 14.72 -2.68
N GLY A 124 -12.92 14.29 -2.57
CA GLY A 124 -13.47 13.62 -1.38
C GLY A 124 -14.86 14.11 -1.01
N SER A 125 -15.32 13.69 0.16
CA SER A 125 -16.62 14.07 0.72
C SER A 125 -16.48 15.06 1.86
N ASP A 126 -17.45 15.97 2.00
CA ASP A 126 -17.53 16.87 3.17
C ASP A 126 -18.25 16.21 4.33
N THR A 127 -19.11 15.23 4.06
CA THR A 127 -19.90 14.54 5.07
C THR A 127 -20.07 13.08 4.70
N ILE A 128 -19.78 12.19 5.65
CA ILE A 128 -20.05 10.76 5.55
C ILE A 128 -21.10 10.34 6.57
N SER A 129 -21.85 9.29 6.23
CA SER A 129 -22.67 8.54 7.19
C SER A 129 -22.07 7.16 7.39
N LEU A 130 -21.94 6.75 8.65
CA LEU A 130 -21.45 5.44 9.08
C LEU A 130 -22.62 4.72 9.76
N THR A 131 -22.88 3.46 9.41
CA THR A 131 -23.95 2.67 10.05
C THR A 131 -23.44 1.29 10.44
N ASP A 132 -23.44 0.99 11.74
CA ASP A 132 -23.16 -0.35 12.29
C ASP A 132 -21.95 -1.06 11.65
N THR A 133 -20.85 -0.34 11.46
CA THR A 133 -19.70 -0.78 10.66
C THR A 133 -18.43 -0.87 11.49
N THR A 134 -17.46 -1.65 11.02
CA THR A 134 -16.09 -1.69 11.58
C THR A 134 -15.11 -1.27 10.51
N ILE A 135 -14.37 -0.20 10.78
CA ILE A 135 -13.45 0.43 9.82
C ILE A 135 -12.17 0.84 10.51
N ARG A 136 -11.18 1.25 9.73
CA ARG A 136 -9.95 1.89 10.22
C ARG A 136 -9.78 3.25 9.58
N PHE A 137 -9.01 4.10 10.23
CA PHE A 137 -8.73 5.44 9.77
C PHE A 137 -7.25 5.60 9.45
N ARG A 138 -6.95 6.37 8.41
CA ARG A 138 -5.60 6.75 8.04
C ARG A 138 -5.57 8.24 7.71
N GLY A 139 -4.76 8.99 8.46
CA GLY A 139 -4.54 10.41 8.20
C GLY A 139 -3.39 10.61 7.23
N ILE A 140 -3.66 11.22 6.08
CA ILE A 140 -2.62 11.57 5.11
C ILE A 140 -2.60 13.07 4.82
N MET A 141 -1.40 13.63 4.66
CA MET A 141 -1.19 14.94 4.07
C MET A 141 -0.87 14.71 2.59
N ARG A 142 -1.92 14.71 1.75
CA ARG A 142 -1.77 14.43 0.33
C ARG A 142 -1.07 15.58 -0.36
N ASP A 143 0.02 15.30 -1.07
CA ASP A 143 0.63 16.24 -2.00
C ASP A 143 -0.29 16.37 -3.23
N THR A 144 -0.76 17.59 -3.46
CA THR A 144 -1.64 17.96 -4.57
C THR A 144 -1.00 18.99 -5.51
N HIS A 145 0.32 19.22 -5.43
CA HIS A 145 1.01 20.14 -6.33
C HIS A 145 0.82 19.75 -7.82
N PRO A 146 0.71 20.74 -8.72
CA PRO A 146 0.67 22.19 -8.46
C PRO A 146 -0.78 22.72 -8.37
N SER A 147 -1.52 22.35 -7.33
CA SER A 147 -2.87 22.89 -7.06
C SER A 147 -2.84 24.15 -6.19
N ARG A 148 -3.97 24.85 -6.06
CA ARG A 148 -4.11 26.01 -5.14
C ARG A 148 -3.66 25.68 -3.71
N TRP A 149 -3.97 24.46 -3.27
CA TRP A 149 -3.43 23.88 -2.05
C TRP A 149 -2.44 22.82 -2.48
N ASN A 150 -1.21 22.98 -2.03
CA ASN A 150 -0.10 22.07 -2.28
C ASN A 150 -0.21 20.82 -1.40
N PHE A 151 -0.85 20.95 -0.24
CA PHE A 151 -1.10 19.87 0.69
C PHE A 151 -2.56 19.86 1.10
N SER A 152 -3.19 18.70 1.06
CA SER A 152 -4.58 18.51 1.48
C SER A 152 -4.64 17.43 2.58
N PRO A 153 -5.06 17.75 3.81
CA PRO A 153 -5.32 16.73 4.82
C PRO A 153 -6.50 15.88 4.35
N MET A 154 -6.28 14.58 4.22
CA MET A 154 -7.32 13.61 3.89
C MET A 154 -7.38 12.52 4.95
N LEU A 155 -8.57 12.29 5.49
CA LEU A 155 -8.87 11.18 6.36
C LEU A 155 -9.47 10.05 5.52
N GLU A 156 -8.70 8.98 5.33
CA GLU A 156 -9.14 7.79 4.61
C GLU A 156 -9.82 6.82 5.57
N MET A 157 -10.98 6.32 5.18
CA MET A 157 -11.65 5.17 5.82
C MET A 157 -11.32 3.92 5.03
N ILE A 158 -10.76 2.94 5.74
CA ILE A 158 -10.26 1.70 5.20
C ILE A 158 -11.04 0.56 5.86
N SER A 159 -11.18 -0.57 5.15
CA SER A 159 -11.79 -1.77 5.71
C SER A 159 -11.10 -2.24 7.00
N ALA A 160 -11.88 -2.92 7.85
CA ALA A 160 -11.38 -3.59 9.04
C ALA A 160 -10.19 -4.49 8.73
N CYS A 161 -9.32 -4.69 9.72
CA CYS A 161 -8.12 -5.51 9.60
C CYS A 161 -8.41 -6.94 9.13
N SER A 162 -9.55 -7.50 9.55
CA SER A 162 -9.98 -8.86 9.20
C SER A 162 -10.67 -8.96 7.84
N THR A 163 -10.94 -7.84 7.15
CA THR A 163 -11.60 -7.87 5.85
C THR A 163 -10.65 -8.47 4.81
N PRO A 164 -11.06 -9.53 4.09
CA PRO A 164 -10.24 -10.09 3.02
C PRO A 164 -10.13 -9.10 1.86
N CYS A 165 -8.99 -9.11 1.17
CA CYS A 165 -8.82 -8.30 -0.03
C CYS A 165 -9.63 -8.86 -1.19
N SER A 166 -10.10 -7.95 -2.05
CA SER A 166 -10.81 -8.31 -3.27
C SER A 166 -9.87 -8.97 -4.27
N THR A 167 -10.41 -9.69 -5.24
CA THR A 167 -9.63 -10.27 -6.33
C THR A 167 -8.79 -9.20 -7.04
N GLY A 168 -7.48 -9.42 -7.13
CA GLY A 168 -6.54 -8.51 -7.77
C GLY A 168 -5.96 -7.42 -6.86
N GLU A 169 -6.39 -7.34 -5.60
CA GLU A 169 -5.78 -6.47 -4.60
C GLU A 169 -4.64 -7.17 -3.85
N PHE A 170 -3.71 -6.37 -3.33
CA PHE A 170 -2.54 -6.82 -2.59
C PHE A 170 -2.71 -6.54 -1.10
N ARG A 171 -2.73 -7.59 -0.27
CA ARG A 171 -2.80 -7.43 1.18
C ARG A 171 -1.43 -7.05 1.72
N CYS A 172 -1.35 -5.93 2.40
CA CYS A 172 -0.12 -5.52 3.05
C CYS A 172 0.13 -6.36 4.32
N PRO A 173 1.26 -7.09 4.44
CA PRO A 173 1.53 -7.88 5.66
C PRO A 173 1.72 -7.04 6.92
N ALA A 174 2.11 -5.76 6.79
CA ALA A 174 2.37 -4.90 7.94
C ALA A 174 1.10 -4.39 8.64
N ASP A 175 0.06 -4.06 7.87
CA ASP A 175 -1.17 -3.45 8.39
C ASP A 175 -2.45 -4.14 7.90
N ASN A 176 -2.37 -5.24 7.14
CA ASN A 176 -3.51 -5.92 6.53
C ASN A 176 -4.39 -5.04 5.61
N THR A 177 -3.94 -3.84 5.20
CA THR A 177 -4.67 -3.00 4.23
C THR A 177 -4.55 -3.59 2.83
N CYS A 178 -5.66 -3.56 2.09
CA CYS A 178 -5.73 -3.98 0.69
C CYS A 178 -5.38 -2.82 -0.24
N TRP A 179 -4.51 -3.07 -1.20
CA TRP A 179 -4.04 -2.10 -2.18
C TRP A 179 -4.44 -2.53 -3.59
N SER A 180 -5.11 -1.66 -4.35
CA SER A 180 -5.52 -1.94 -5.73
C SER A 180 -4.43 -1.66 -6.76
N SER A 181 -3.46 -0.80 -6.42
CA SER A 181 -2.30 -0.49 -7.27
C SER A 181 -1.06 -1.23 -6.77
N PHE A 182 -0.46 -2.06 -7.63
CA PHE A 182 0.77 -2.75 -7.30
C PHE A 182 1.94 -1.78 -7.05
N ASP A 183 2.04 -0.68 -7.79
CA ASP A 183 3.08 0.34 -7.55
C ASP A 183 2.98 0.93 -6.13
N ALA A 184 1.76 1.32 -5.72
CA ALA A 184 1.53 1.84 -4.37
C ALA A 184 1.82 0.78 -3.31
N TYR A 185 1.40 -0.46 -3.52
CA TYR A 185 1.73 -1.60 -2.65
C TYR A 185 3.24 -1.79 -2.52
N CYS A 186 3.98 -1.85 -3.64
CA CYS A 186 5.42 -2.06 -3.66
C CYS A 186 6.16 -0.97 -2.89
N ARG A 187 5.80 0.30 -3.12
CA ARG A 187 6.46 1.45 -2.47
C ARG A 187 6.10 1.55 -1.01
N LEU A 188 4.80 1.56 -0.70
CA LEU A 188 4.31 1.90 0.64
C LEU A 188 4.36 0.69 1.56
N CYS A 189 3.87 -0.47 1.12
CA CYS A 189 3.88 -1.67 1.94
C CYS A 189 5.18 -2.47 1.82
N GLY A 190 5.65 -2.69 0.59
CA GLY A 190 6.90 -3.42 0.33
C GLY A 190 8.17 -2.65 0.74
N GLY A 191 8.03 -1.35 1.05
CA GLY A 191 9.12 -0.47 1.47
C GLY A 191 10.21 -0.29 0.42
N GLN A 192 9.94 -0.62 -0.84
CA GLN A 192 10.90 -0.53 -1.92
C GLN A 192 11.02 0.92 -2.41
N SER A 193 12.15 1.27 -2.99
CA SER A 193 12.31 2.56 -3.66
C SER A 193 11.41 2.65 -4.90
N LYS A 194 10.91 3.85 -5.20
CA LYS A 194 10.15 4.16 -6.43
C LYS A 194 10.85 3.71 -7.72
N GLU A 195 12.17 3.82 -7.80
CA GLU A 195 12.96 3.36 -8.93
C GLU A 195 12.92 1.84 -9.10
N ALA A 196 12.90 1.09 -7.99
CA ALA A 196 12.77 -0.36 -7.99
C ALA A 196 11.33 -0.78 -8.32
N CYS A 197 10.32 -0.13 -7.75
CA CYS A 197 8.92 -0.44 -8.03
C CYS A 197 8.52 -0.15 -9.48
N ALA A 198 9.11 0.87 -10.11
CA ALA A 198 8.94 1.12 -11.54
C ALA A 198 9.43 -0.03 -12.43
N CYS A 199 10.23 -0.95 -11.88
CA CYS A 199 10.75 -2.14 -12.55
C CYS A 199 10.22 -3.44 -11.94
N GLN A 200 9.07 -3.40 -11.26
CA GLN A 200 8.37 -4.56 -10.74
C GLN A 200 6.91 -4.59 -11.21
N SER A 201 6.40 -5.80 -11.40
CA SER A 201 4.98 -6.09 -11.57
C SER A 201 4.54 -7.15 -10.54
N PRO A 202 3.24 -7.45 -10.45
CA PRO A 202 2.76 -8.54 -9.59
C PRO A 202 3.44 -9.89 -9.86
N GLU A 203 3.92 -10.11 -11.08
CA GLU A 203 4.61 -11.32 -11.53
C GLU A 203 6.12 -11.34 -11.19
N GLY A 204 6.68 -10.21 -10.76
CA GLY A 204 8.08 -10.09 -10.35
C GLY A 204 8.82 -8.93 -11.00
N VAL A 205 10.16 -9.05 -11.05
CA VAL A 205 11.04 -8.04 -11.63
C VAL A 205 10.90 -8.03 -13.16
N LEU A 206 10.75 -6.85 -13.75
CA LEU A 206 10.69 -6.68 -15.20
C LEU A 206 12.05 -6.97 -15.85
N PRO A 207 12.08 -7.49 -17.10
CA PRO A 207 13.33 -7.72 -17.82
C PRO A 207 14.18 -6.46 -18.01
N ASP A 208 15.50 -6.63 -18.07
CA ASP A 208 16.40 -5.54 -18.43
C ASP A 208 16.04 -4.96 -19.81
N GLY A 209 16.02 -3.63 -19.91
CA GLY A 209 15.61 -2.88 -21.09
C GLY A 209 14.11 -2.54 -21.15
N SER A 210 13.28 -3.04 -20.24
CA SER A 210 11.88 -2.58 -20.12
C SER A 210 11.82 -1.08 -19.83
N GLU A 211 10.93 -0.36 -20.51
CA GLU A 211 10.66 1.05 -20.19
C GLU A 211 10.11 1.18 -18.77
N CYS A 212 10.56 2.19 -18.05
CA CYS A 212 10.12 2.47 -16.68
C CYS A 212 9.95 3.96 -16.45
N TYR A 213 9.05 4.30 -15.54
CA TYR A 213 8.71 5.67 -15.19
C TYR A 213 8.43 5.75 -13.68
N PHE A 214 8.87 6.82 -13.02
CA PHE A 214 8.53 7.07 -11.63
C PHE A 214 8.44 8.56 -11.32
N TRP A 215 7.65 8.90 -10.31
CA TRP A 215 7.50 10.27 -9.83
C TRP A 215 8.68 10.66 -8.93
N VAL A 216 9.36 11.76 -9.24
CA VAL A 216 10.40 12.34 -8.39
C VAL A 216 9.79 13.32 -7.37
N SER A 217 8.75 14.03 -7.80
CA SER A 217 7.93 14.97 -7.03
C SER A 217 6.46 14.84 -7.47
N GLY A 218 5.55 15.69 -6.95
CA GLY A 218 4.14 15.71 -7.37
C GLY A 218 3.91 16.05 -8.86
N ASP A 219 4.91 16.66 -9.52
CA ASP A 219 4.81 17.21 -10.88
C ASP A 219 5.95 16.79 -11.82
N VAL A 220 6.97 16.07 -11.32
CA VAL A 220 8.10 15.60 -12.12
C VAL A 220 8.06 14.08 -12.22
N ILE A 221 8.02 13.57 -13.45
CA ILE A 221 8.20 12.16 -13.79
C ILE A 221 9.57 11.99 -14.44
N GLN A 222 10.32 10.99 -14.00
CA GLN A 222 11.53 10.53 -14.68
C GLN A 222 11.21 9.26 -15.46
N SER A 223 11.74 9.16 -16.68
CA SER A 223 11.67 7.97 -17.52
C SER A 223 13.06 7.37 -17.70
N GLY A 224 13.10 6.06 -17.96
CA GLY A 224 14.33 5.32 -18.13
C GLY A 224 14.09 3.90 -18.61
N THR A 225 15.07 3.03 -18.38
CA THR A 225 14.89 1.58 -18.57
C THR A 225 15.31 0.79 -17.34
N CYS A 226 14.72 -0.39 -17.19
CA CYS A 226 15.08 -1.31 -16.13
C CYS A 226 16.46 -1.88 -16.38
N LEU A 227 17.32 -1.79 -15.36
CA LEU A 227 18.62 -2.44 -15.32
C LEU A 227 18.83 -3.02 -13.94
N SER A 228 18.92 -4.36 -13.86
CA SER A 228 19.01 -5.11 -12.61
C SER A 228 17.87 -4.78 -11.62
N GLY A 229 16.65 -4.65 -12.14
CA GLY A 229 15.44 -4.39 -11.36
C GLY A 229 15.30 -2.97 -10.80
N ILE A 230 16.07 -2.01 -11.33
CA ILE A 230 16.01 -0.59 -10.95
C ILE A 230 15.88 0.24 -12.21
N CYS A 231 15.00 1.25 -12.19
CA CYS A 231 14.86 2.23 -13.26
C CYS A 231 16.07 3.17 -13.29
N ARG A 232 16.72 3.32 -14.46
CA ARG A 232 17.93 4.13 -14.66
C ARG A 232 17.80 5.09 -15.83
#